data_AF-V4HNX3-F1
#
_entry.id   AF-V4HNX3-F1
#
_cell.length_a   1.000
_cell.length_b   1.000
_cell.length_c   1.000
_cell.angle_alpha   90.00
_cell.angle_beta   90.00
_cell.angle_gamma   90.00
#
_symmetry.space_group_name_H-M   'P 1'
#
loop_
_entity.id
_entity.type
_entity.pdbx_description
1 polymer ?
#
loop_
_entity_poly.entity_id
_entity_poly.type
_entity_poly.pdbx_seq_one_letter_code
_entity_poly.pdbx_strand_id
1 'polypeptide(L)'
;MQNEWECIACGSKNKGAEQVCSNCGVANEKLSSERKAAGVLNKMGSKSKFKFECVKCQHTEFEVGELRGKGGLFSSIFQFNNKRFYHISCKSCGYSEFYKRDLSSREKAIDLFTG
;
A
#
# COMPACT_ATOMS: atom_id res chain seq x y z
N MET A 1 18.09 -21.21 -8.06
CA MET A 1 17.03 -20.71 -8.96
C MET A 1 17.10 -19.20 -8.91
N GLN A 2 17.53 -18.57 -10.00
CA GLN A 2 17.60 -17.11 -10.07
C GLN A 2 16.19 -16.62 -10.35
N ASN A 3 15.50 -16.16 -9.30
CA ASN A 3 14.19 -15.54 -9.47
C ASN A 3 14.41 -14.26 -10.28
N GLU A 4 13.65 -14.05 -11.35
CA GLU A 4 13.65 -12.84 -12.16
C GLU A 4 12.26 -12.18 -12.04
N TRP A 5 12.16 -10.87 -12.28
CA TRP A 5 10.88 -10.16 -12.35
C TRP A 5 10.81 -9.30 -13.61
N GLU A 6 9.62 -9.16 -14.18
CA GLU A 6 9.36 -8.33 -15.34
C GLU A 6 8.88 -6.94 -14.91
N CYS A 7 9.48 -5.90 -15.48
CA CYS A 7 9.14 -4.53 -15.15
C CYS A 7 7.76 -4.16 -15.69
N ILE A 8 6.83 -3.79 -14.80
CA ILE A 8 5.48 -3.34 -15.16
C ILE A 8 5.43 -2.09 -16.04
N ALA A 9 6.49 -1.26 -16.02
CA ALA A 9 6.53 -0.02 -16.78
C ALA A 9 7.11 -0.19 -18.20
N CYS A 10 8.07 -1.07 -18.39
CA CYS A 10 8.80 -1.20 -19.67
C CYS A 10 9.01 -2.63 -20.17
N GLY A 11 8.49 -3.64 -19.47
CA GLY A 11 8.61 -5.06 -19.85
C GLY A 11 10.01 -5.67 -19.72
N SER A 12 10.99 -4.92 -19.24
CA SER A 12 12.37 -5.43 -19.10
C SER A 12 12.46 -6.45 -17.96
N LYS A 13 13.18 -7.56 -18.19
CA LYS A 13 13.47 -8.56 -17.15
C LYS A 13 14.63 -8.09 -16.26
N ASN A 14 14.47 -8.22 -14.95
CA ASN A 14 15.46 -7.83 -13.96
C ASN A 14 15.71 -9.00 -12.98
N LYS A 15 16.88 -8.99 -12.34
CA LYS A 15 17.23 -10.01 -11.35
C LYS A 15 16.37 -9.84 -10.10
N GLY A 16 15.98 -10.93 -9.46
CA GLY A 16 15.12 -10.94 -8.28
C GLY A 16 15.72 -10.27 -7.05
N ALA A 17 17.05 -10.15 -6.99
CA ALA A 17 17.73 -9.37 -5.95
C ALA A 17 17.56 -7.85 -6.17
N GLU A 18 17.37 -7.40 -7.41
CA GLU A 18 17.25 -5.99 -7.75
C GLU A 18 15.87 -5.44 -7.38
N GLN A 19 15.89 -4.31 -6.68
CA GLN A 19 14.67 -3.66 -6.20
C GLN A 19 14.12 -2.60 -7.17
N VAL A 20 14.90 -2.23 -8.19
CA VAL A 20 14.55 -1.25 -9.22
C VAL A 20 14.91 -1.81 -10.58
N CYS A 21 14.16 -1.44 -11.61
CA CYS A 21 14.41 -1.85 -12.97
C CYS A 21 15.71 -1.18 -13.47
N SER A 22 16.64 -1.99 -13.95
CA SER A 22 17.92 -1.55 -14.52
C SER A 22 17.77 -0.65 -15.75
N ASN A 23 16.66 -0.77 -16.48
CA ASN A 23 16.39 0.00 -17.70
C ASN A 23 15.69 1.35 -17.43
N CYS A 24 14.61 1.36 -16.64
CA CYS A 24 13.76 2.56 -16.47
C CYS A 24 13.75 3.14 -15.04
N GLY A 25 14.38 2.48 -14.06
CA GLY A 25 14.44 2.93 -12.68
C GLY A 25 13.17 2.73 -11.85
N VAL A 26 12.10 2.18 -12.43
CA VAL A 26 10.87 1.87 -11.69
C VAL A 26 11.11 0.75 -10.68
N ALA A 27 10.62 0.93 -9.45
CA ALA A 27 10.75 -0.07 -8.39
C ALA A 27 9.98 -1.36 -8.73
N ASN A 28 10.48 -2.51 -8.27
CA ASN A 28 9.78 -3.78 -8.39
C ASN A 28 8.42 -3.73 -7.66
N GLU A 29 7.52 -4.66 -7.99
CA GLU A 29 6.14 -4.66 -7.47
C GLU A 29 6.09 -4.60 -5.94
N LYS A 30 6.95 -5.36 -5.25
CA LYS A 30 7.02 -5.37 -3.78
C LYS A 30 7.51 -4.04 -3.23
N LEU A 31 8.63 -3.52 -3.69
CA LEU A 31 9.19 -2.25 -3.23
C LEU A 31 8.27 -1.07 -3.57
N SER A 32 7.63 -1.10 -4.73
CA SER A 32 6.62 -0.11 -5.13
C SER A 32 5.43 -0.15 -4.18
N SER A 33 4.88 -1.34 -3.91
CA SER A 33 3.77 -1.53 -2.97
C SER A 33 4.14 -1.14 -1.54
N GLU A 34 5.34 -1.46 -1.08
CA GLU A 34 5.85 -1.11 0.25
C GLU A 34 6.12 0.39 0.38
N ARG A 35 6.67 1.06 -0.63
CA ARG A 35 6.87 2.52 -0.62
C ARG A 35 5.55 3.28 -0.76
N LYS A 36 4.59 2.75 -1.54
CA LYS A 36 3.22 3.25 -1.61
C LYS A 36 2.53 3.12 -0.26
N ALA A 37 2.56 1.92 0.33
CA ALA A 37 2.07 1.66 1.68
C ALA A 37 2.75 2.59 2.68
N ALA A 38 4.08 2.63 2.76
CA ALA A 38 4.80 3.52 3.64
C ALA A 38 4.46 5.00 3.38
N GLY A 39 4.25 5.43 2.14
CA GLY A 39 3.85 6.80 1.79
C GLY A 39 2.48 7.17 2.34
N VAL A 40 1.51 6.26 2.21
CA VAL A 40 0.13 6.37 2.75
C VAL A 40 0.13 6.27 4.28
N LEU A 41 0.81 5.27 4.82
CA LEU A 41 0.84 4.95 6.25
C LEU A 41 1.62 5.98 7.05
N ASN A 42 2.67 6.58 6.47
CA ASN A 42 3.52 7.50 7.23
C ASN A 42 2.83 8.81 7.59
N LYS A 43 1.61 9.17 7.12
CA LYS A 43 1.08 10.53 7.39
C LYS A 43 -0.40 10.70 7.64
N MET A 44 -0.67 10.95 8.92
CA MET A 44 -1.34 12.18 9.37
C MET A 44 -0.36 13.33 9.76
N GLY A 45 0.95 13.26 9.44
CA GLY A 45 1.95 14.11 10.13
C GLY A 45 3.03 14.94 9.37
N SER A 46 3.59 14.59 8.20
CA SER A 46 4.78 15.36 7.72
C SER A 46 5.16 15.45 6.21
N LYS A 47 4.28 15.57 5.20
CA LYS A 47 4.63 15.54 3.74
C LYS A 47 5.67 14.49 3.27
N SER A 48 5.28 13.24 3.01
CA SER A 48 6.08 12.31 2.21
C SER A 48 5.69 12.63 0.78
N LYS A 49 6.67 12.84 -0.09
CA LYS A 49 6.46 13.19 -1.50
C LYS A 49 6.00 11.95 -2.27
N PHE A 50 4.86 11.40 -1.87
CA PHE A 50 4.23 10.27 -2.53
C PHE A 50 3.63 10.78 -3.84
N LYS A 51 4.20 10.34 -4.96
CA LYS A 51 3.63 10.58 -6.29
C LYS A 51 2.82 9.34 -6.67
N PHE A 52 1.51 9.50 -6.73
CA PHE A 52 0.61 8.48 -7.24
C PHE A 52 0.47 8.64 -8.75
N GLU A 53 0.43 7.51 -9.45
CA GLU A 53 0.04 7.43 -10.85
C GLU A 53 -0.77 6.15 -11.03
N CYS A 54 -1.98 6.30 -11.57
CA CYS A 54 -2.89 5.17 -11.75
C CYS A 54 -2.38 4.23 -12.85
N VAL A 55 -2.19 2.95 -12.53
CA VAL A 55 -1.75 1.92 -13.50
C VAL A 55 -2.76 1.66 -14.63
N LYS A 56 -4.00 2.13 -14.48
CA LYS A 56 -5.07 1.92 -15.47
C LYS A 56 -5.24 3.11 -16.42
N CYS A 57 -5.11 4.34 -15.93
CA CYS A 57 -5.41 5.55 -16.70
C CYS A 57 -4.36 6.66 -16.61
N GLN A 58 -3.23 6.42 -15.91
CA GLN A 58 -2.12 7.36 -15.71
C GLN A 58 -2.51 8.69 -15.03
N HIS A 59 -3.74 8.78 -14.50
CA HIS A 59 -4.18 9.93 -13.73
C HIS A 59 -3.45 9.96 -12.38
N THR A 60 -3.12 11.17 -11.92
CA THR A 60 -2.29 11.39 -10.74
C THR A 60 -3.09 11.79 -9.51
N GLU A 61 -4.39 12.07 -9.67
CA GLU A 61 -5.27 12.34 -8.54
C GLU A 61 -5.83 11.06 -7.92
N PHE A 62 -5.81 11.03 -6.59
CA PHE A 62 -6.27 9.92 -5.80
C PHE A 62 -6.90 10.39 -4.50
N GLU A 63 -7.63 9.48 -3.87
CA GLU A 63 -8.08 9.58 -2.51
C GLU A 63 -7.51 8.43 -1.68
N VAL A 64 -7.34 8.70 -0.39
CA VAL A 64 -6.85 7.71 0.58
C VAL A 64 -7.92 7.51 1.63
N GLY A 65 -8.30 6.27 1.85
CA GLY A 65 -9.24 5.92 2.91
C GLY A 65 -8.70 4.81 3.80
N GLU A 66 -9.18 4.79 5.04
CA GLU A 66 -8.98 3.68 5.96
C GLU A 66 -10.25 2.81 5.95
N LEU A 67 -10.11 1.51 5.72
CA LEU A 67 -11.21 0.58 5.88
C LEU A 67 -11.46 0.41 7.38
N ARG A 68 -12.41 1.19 7.90
CA ARG A 68 -12.95 1.02 9.25
C ARG A 68 -14.24 0.21 9.15
N GLY A 69 -14.19 -1.05 9.55
CA GLY A 69 -15.38 -1.88 9.63
C GLY A 69 -16.36 -1.29 10.65
N LYS A 70 -17.48 -0.71 10.18
CA LYS A 70 -18.64 -0.46 11.05
C LYS A 70 -19.35 -1.80 11.29
N GLY A 71 -19.56 -2.14 12.56
CA GLY A 71 -20.00 -3.45 13.01
C GLY A 71 -21.30 -3.96 12.38
N GLY A 72 -21.46 -5.29 12.39
CA GLY A 72 -22.73 -5.97 12.12
C GLY A 72 -22.57 -7.37 11.53
N LEU A 73 -21.82 -7.51 10.43
CA LEU A 73 -21.77 -8.78 9.67
C LEU A 73 -20.36 -9.31 9.40
N PHE A 74 -19.33 -8.47 9.53
CA PHE A 74 -17.93 -8.85 9.32
C PHE A 74 -17.14 -9.08 10.62
N SER A 75 -17.76 -8.87 11.79
CA SER A 75 -17.13 -9.02 13.12
C SER A 75 -16.51 -10.39 13.35
N SER A 76 -17.03 -11.45 12.71
CA SER A 76 -16.53 -12.82 12.85
C SER A 76 -15.37 -13.19 11.92
N ILE A 77 -15.17 -12.48 10.80
CA ILE A 77 -14.05 -12.71 9.86
C ILE A 77 -12.80 -11.93 10.30
N PHE A 78 -13.00 -10.82 11.02
CA PHE A 78 -11.94 -10.03 11.65
C PHE A 78 -11.59 -10.49 13.08
N GLN A 79 -11.65 -11.80 13.34
CA GLN A 79 -10.99 -12.38 14.52
C GLN A 79 -9.47 -12.38 14.35
N PHE A 80 -8.86 -11.20 14.33
CA PHE A 80 -7.48 -10.98 14.74
C PHE A 80 -7.31 -9.48 14.96
N ASN A 81 -7.41 -9.13 16.24
CA ASN A 81 -6.96 -7.88 16.85
C ASN A 81 -5.77 -7.28 16.08
N ASN A 82 -5.86 -6.01 15.71
CA ASN A 82 -4.77 -5.14 15.26
C ASN A 82 -4.33 -5.12 13.79
N LYS A 83 -5.23 -5.37 12.83
CA LYS A 83 -4.92 -5.15 11.39
C LYS A 83 -5.75 -3.99 10.86
N ARG A 84 -5.10 -2.89 10.48
CA ARG A 84 -5.75 -1.76 9.80
C ARG A 84 -5.46 -1.86 8.31
N PHE A 85 -6.47 -1.61 7.47
CA PHE A 85 -6.29 -1.60 6.03
C PHE A 85 -6.54 -0.19 5.50
N TYR A 86 -5.69 0.23 4.58
CA TYR A 86 -5.80 1.50 3.88
C TYR A 86 -5.99 1.21 2.40
N HIS A 87 -6.64 2.12 1.69
CA HIS A 87 -6.74 2.04 0.25
C HIS A 87 -6.38 3.37 -0.39
N ILE A 88 -5.85 3.28 -1.60
CA ILE A 88 -5.70 4.41 -2.51
C ILE A 88 -6.65 4.18 -3.68
N SER A 89 -7.53 5.12 -3.97
CA SER A 89 -8.46 5.04 -5.09
C SER A 89 -8.20 6.18 -6.08
N CYS A 90 -8.08 5.84 -7.36
CA CYS A 90 -7.96 6.81 -8.44
C CYS A 90 -9.28 7.57 -8.60
N LYS A 91 -9.23 8.92 -8.57
CA LYS A 91 -10.44 9.75 -8.72
C LYS A 91 -11.03 9.73 -10.14
N SER A 92 -10.24 9.34 -11.14
CA SER A 92 -10.68 9.32 -12.53
C SER A 92 -11.37 8.01 -12.93
N CYS A 93 -10.84 6.85 -12.55
CA CYS A 93 -11.35 5.54 -13.00
C CYS A 93 -11.81 4.61 -11.87
N GLY A 94 -11.67 5.01 -10.60
CA GLY A 94 -12.08 4.21 -9.44
C GLY A 94 -11.17 3.02 -9.10
N TYR A 95 -10.10 2.80 -9.88
CA TYR A 95 -9.12 1.76 -9.57
C TYR A 95 -8.54 1.94 -8.17
N SER A 96 -8.60 0.89 -7.34
CA SER A 96 -8.28 0.95 -5.91
C SER A 96 -7.20 -0.08 -5.53
N GLU A 97 -6.12 0.39 -4.91
CA GLU A 97 -5.06 -0.46 -4.33
C GLU A 97 -5.26 -0.55 -2.81
N PHE A 98 -5.20 -1.75 -2.23
CA PHE A 98 -5.36 -1.98 -0.79
C PHE A 98 -4.03 -2.34 -0.11
N TYR A 99 -3.77 -1.71 1.04
CA TYR A 99 -2.56 -1.87 1.83
C TYR A 99 -2.91 -2.30 3.24
N LYS A 100 -2.26 -3.37 3.70
CA LYS A 100 -2.37 -3.84 5.08
C LYS A 100 -1.32 -3.15 5.95
N ARG A 101 -1.73 -2.60 7.09
CA ARG A 101 -0.84 -2.16 8.16
C ARG A 101 -0.97 -3.11 9.34
N ASP A 102 0.15 -3.71 9.71
CA ASP A 102 0.29 -4.36 11.01
C ASP A 102 0.56 -3.27 12.05
N LEU A 103 -0.30 -3.14 13.06
CA LEU A 103 -0.07 -2.20 14.16
C LEU A 103 1.15 -2.64 14.96
N SER A 104 2.01 -1.69 15.30
CA SER A 104 3.16 -1.95 16.17
C SER A 104 2.67 -2.27 17.60
N SER A 105 3.42 -3.10 18.35
CA SER A 105 3.03 -3.54 19.71
C SER A 105 2.69 -2.42 20.68
N ARG A 106 3.22 -1.21 20.46
CA ARG A 106 2.96 -0.02 21.28
C ARG A 106 1.60 0.63 20.98
N GLU A 107 1.16 0.62 19.72
CA GLU A 107 -0.16 1.11 19.32
C GLU A 107 -1.27 0.15 19.81
N LYS A 108 -0.99 -1.16 19.83
CA LYS A 108 -1.90 -2.18 20.40
C LYS A 108 -2.17 -1.96 21.88
N ALA A 109 -1.16 -1.51 22.63
CA ALA A 109 -1.27 -1.27 24.06
C ALA A 109 -2.13 -0.04 24.35
N ILE A 110 -1.94 1.07 23.62
CA ILE A 110 -2.72 2.30 23.83
C ILE A 110 -4.21 2.07 23.54
N ASP A 111 -4.54 1.34 22.47
CA ASP A 111 -5.93 1.01 22.09
C ASP A 111 -6.65 0.17 23.16
N LEU A 112 -5.92 -0.65 23.91
CA LEU A 112 -6.46 -1.44 25.02
C LEU A 112 -6.73 -0.61 26.28
N PHE A 113 -5.99 0.48 26.50
CA PHE A 113 -6.13 1.35 27.67
C PHE A 113 -7.09 2.52 27.47
N THR A 114 -7.43 2.86 26.22
CA THR A 114 -8.41 3.92 25.89
C THR A 114 -9.78 3.36 25.45
N GLY A 115 -9.99 2.05 25.61
CA GLY A 115 -11.26 1.36 25.35
C GLY A 115 -12.26 1.52 26.48
#